data_AF-A0A6H9YPC1-F1
#
_entry.id   AF-A0A6H9YPC1-F1
#
_cell.length_a   1.000
_cell.length_b   1.000
_cell.length_c   1.000
_cell.angle_alpha   90.00
_cell.angle_beta   90.00
_cell.angle_gamma   90.00
#
_symmetry.space_group_name_H-M   'P 1'
#
loop_
_entity.id
_entity.type
_entity.pdbx_description
1 polymer ?
#
loop_
_entity_poly.entity_id
_entity_poly.type
_entity_poly.pdbx_seq_one_letter_code
_entity_poly.pdbx_strand_id
1 'polypeptide(L)'
;MFEIWETSEPARLISDAGSLKIALEKVDTMCRLRHDQAAAHVGVSGEGYHFEIRNNEGKALARLTYVPDTTRAYQSVVVDELRGDNGRV
;
A
#
# COMPACT_ATOMS: atom_id res chain seq x y z
N MET A 1 -13.01 5.57 10.59
CA MET A 1 -12.44 4.28 10.15
C MET A 1 -11.84 4.47 8.77
N PHE A 2 -10.76 3.77 8.46
CA PHE A 2 -10.03 3.84 7.21
C PHE A 2 -10.00 2.45 6.59
N GLU A 3 -10.28 2.35 5.31
CA GLU A 3 -10.29 1.08 4.59
C GLU A 3 -9.08 1.01 3.66
N ILE A 4 -8.35 -0.10 3.71
CA ILE A 4 -7.22 -0.38 2.84
C ILE A 4 -7.71 -1.30 1.74
N TRP A 5 -7.67 -0.79 0.51
CA TRP A 5 -8.04 -1.48 -0.70
C TRP A 5 -6.79 -1.80 -1.51
N GLU A 6 -6.71 -3.00 -2.06
CA GLU A 6 -5.79 -3.33 -3.15
C GLU A 6 -6.57 -3.18 -4.45
N THR A 7 -6.22 -2.23 -5.30
CA THR A 7 -6.91 -1.96 -6.58
C THR A 7 -6.27 -2.71 -7.75
N SER A 8 -5.33 -3.63 -7.48
CA SER A 8 -4.92 -4.63 -8.47
C SER A 8 -6.14 -5.45 -8.88
N GLU A 9 -6.33 -5.73 -10.18
CA GLU A 9 -7.54 -6.42 -10.63
C GLU A 9 -7.54 -7.89 -10.16
N PRO A 10 -8.55 -8.34 -9.37
CA PRO A 10 -9.75 -7.63 -8.92
C PRO A 10 -9.55 -6.81 -7.63
N ALA A 11 -10.14 -5.61 -7.59
CA ALA A 11 -10.03 -4.73 -6.43
C ALA A 11 -10.58 -5.39 -5.16
N ARG A 12 -9.74 -5.55 -4.14
CA ARG A 12 -10.05 -6.29 -2.92
C ARG A 12 -9.81 -5.44 -1.67
N LEU A 13 -10.79 -5.44 -0.77
CA LEU A 13 -10.58 -4.91 0.58
C LEU A 13 -9.58 -5.82 1.32
N ILE A 14 -8.43 -5.26 1.69
CA ILE A 14 -7.38 -5.98 2.41
C ILE A 14 -7.68 -5.97 3.91
N SER A 15 -7.90 -4.78 4.48
CA SER A 15 -8.12 -4.60 5.91
C SER A 15 -8.66 -3.21 6.19
N ASP A 16 -9.28 -3.01 7.34
CA ASP A 16 -9.60 -1.70 7.87
C ASP A 16 -8.67 -1.30 9.02
N ALA A 17 -8.70 -0.01 9.36
CA ALA A 17 -7.89 0.59 10.41
C ALA A 17 -8.66 1.70 11.13
N GLY A 18 -8.45 1.79 12.45
CA GLY A 18 -9.00 2.87 13.26
C GLY A 18 -8.35 4.24 13.00
N SER A 19 -7.20 4.28 12.33
CA SER A 19 -6.45 5.52 12.06
C SER A 19 -5.60 5.39 10.79
N LEU A 20 -5.35 6.51 10.10
CA LEU A 20 -4.50 6.55 8.91
C LEU A 20 -3.11 5.97 9.20
N LYS A 21 -2.50 6.29 10.35
CA LYS A 21 -1.22 5.73 10.77
C LYS A 21 -1.22 4.19 10.78
N ILE A 22 -2.25 3.59 11.40
CA ILE A 22 -2.40 2.12 11.46
C ILE A 22 -2.65 1.56 10.05
N ALA A 23 -3.37 2.28 9.20
CA ALA A 23 -3.60 1.87 7.82
C ALA A 23 -2.27 1.80 7.04
N LEU A 24 -1.43 2.81 7.22
CA LEU A 24 -0.11 2.91 6.61
C LEU A 24 0.83 1.80 7.10
N GLU A 25 0.89 1.54 8.41
CA GLU A 25 1.69 0.44 8.98
C GLU A 25 1.29 -0.94 8.41
N LYS A 26 -0.01 -1.15 8.16
CA LYS A 26 -0.51 -2.37 7.50
C LYS A 26 -0.09 -2.44 6.03
N VAL A 27 -0.18 -1.34 5.28
CA VAL A 27 0.27 -1.28 3.88
C VAL A 27 1.77 -1.56 3.77
N ASP A 28 2.57 -1.02 4.68
CA ASP A 28 4.02 -1.30 4.76
C ASP A 28 4.29 -2.80 4.92
N THR A 29 3.65 -3.41 5.91
CA THR A 29 3.76 -4.85 6.18
C THR A 29 3.37 -5.67 4.94
N MET A 30 2.29 -5.29 4.25
CA MET A 30 1.83 -5.96 3.02
C MET A 30 2.83 -5.79 1.88
N CYS A 31 3.38 -4.60 1.67
CA CYS A 31 4.39 -4.36 0.63
C CYS A 31 5.63 -5.22 0.87
N ARG A 32 6.06 -5.35 2.13
CA ARG A 32 7.17 -6.23 2.51
C ARG A 32 6.88 -7.71 2.22
N LEU A 33 5.68 -8.18 2.53
CA LEU A 33 5.25 -9.56 2.23
C LEU A 33 5.23 -9.81 0.72
N ARG A 34 4.71 -8.87 -0.08
CA ARG A 34 4.71 -8.97 -1.55
C ARG A 34 6.12 -8.94 -2.13
N HIS A 35 7.03 -8.17 -1.54
CA HIS A 35 8.45 -8.17 -1.90
C HIS A 35 9.07 -9.55 -1.70
N ASP A 36 8.88 -10.15 -0.52
CA ASP A 36 9.41 -11.46 -0.17
C ASP A 36 8.85 -12.56 -1.09
N GLN A 37 7.54 -12.50 -1.37
CA GLN A 37 6.88 -13.37 -2.34
C GLN A 37 7.46 -13.21 -3.76
N ALA A 38 7.64 -11.98 -4.23
CA ALA A 38 8.24 -11.72 -5.54
C ALA A 38 9.70 -12.19 -5.60
N ALA A 39 10.48 -11.98 -4.54
CA ALA A 39 11.87 -12.45 -4.43
C ALA A 39 11.96 -13.98 -4.43
N ALA A 40 10.97 -14.65 -3.84
CA ALA A 40 10.82 -16.10 -3.91
C ALA A 40 10.28 -16.60 -5.27
N HIS A 41 10.05 -15.72 -6.26
CA HIS A 41 9.37 -16.01 -7.53
C HIS A 41 7.95 -16.61 -7.35
N VAL A 42 7.29 -16.30 -6.24
CA VAL A 42 5.93 -16.73 -5.91
C VAL A 42 4.97 -15.55 -6.13
N GLY A 43 4.47 -15.35 -7.35
CA GLY A 43 3.48 -14.31 -7.64
C GLY A 43 3.58 -13.74 -9.06
N VAL A 44 2.57 -12.95 -9.46
CA VAL A 44 2.54 -12.28 -10.77
C VAL A 44 3.38 -10.99 -10.67
N SER A 45 4.65 -11.08 -11.07
CA SER A 45 5.63 -9.98 -11.00
C SER A 45 5.45 -8.88 -12.06
N GLY A 46 4.34 -8.87 -12.80
CA GLY A 46 4.18 -8.05 -14.00
C GLY A 46 3.51 -6.68 -13.81
N GLU A 47 2.48 -6.58 -12.96
CA GLU A 47 1.57 -5.42 -12.97
C GLU A 47 1.74 -4.46 -11.78
N GLY A 48 2.57 -4.79 -10.80
CA GLY A 48 2.67 -4.00 -9.58
C GLY A 48 1.39 -4.08 -8.72
N TYR A 49 1.53 -3.72 -7.45
CA TYR A 49 0.45 -3.71 -6.48
C TYR A 49 -0.04 -2.29 -6.27
N HIS A 50 -1.33 -2.05 -6.46
CA HIS A 50 -1.92 -0.75 -6.21
C HIS A 50 -2.69 -0.80 -4.89
N PHE A 51 -2.35 0.08 -3.96
CA PHE A 51 -3.02 0.21 -2.68
C PHE A 51 -3.72 1.57 -2.59
N GLU A 52 -4.90 1.57 -1.99
CA GLU A 52 -5.71 2.75 -1.78
C GLU A 52 -6.20 2.78 -0.34
N ILE A 53 -6.01 3.91 0.34
CA ILE A 53 -6.58 4.13 1.66
C ILE A 53 -7.78 5.04 1.51
N ARG A 54 -8.97 4.54 1.83
CA ARG A 54 -10.24 5.26 1.75
C ARG A 54 -10.72 5.64 3.14
N ASN A 55 -11.39 6.79 3.25
CA ASN A 55 -12.10 7.18 4.46
C ASN A 55 -13.48 6.51 4.50
N ASN A 56 -14.20 6.69 5.61
CA ASN A 56 -15.54 6.15 5.82
C ASN A 56 -16.61 6.70 4.85
N GLU A 57 -16.28 7.73 4.06
CA GLU A 57 -17.13 8.29 3.00
C GLU A 57 -16.80 7.69 1.63
N GLY A 58 -15.89 6.70 1.56
CA GLY A 58 -15.41 6.09 0.33
C GLY A 58 -14.40 6.94 -0.43
N LYS A 59 -13.96 8.08 0.11
CA LYS A 59 -12.98 8.97 -0.52
C LYS A 59 -11.58 8.41 -0.34
N ALA A 60 -10.87 8.16 -1.44
CA ALA A 60 -9.45 7.84 -1.42
C ALA A 60 -8.66 9.03 -0.85
N LEU A 61 -8.05 8.83 0.31
CA LEU A 61 -7.16 9.79 0.97
C LEU A 61 -5.72 9.61 0.50
N ALA A 62 -5.33 8.38 0.19
CA ALA A 62 -3.97 8.03 -0.19
C ALA A 62 -3.99 6.92 -1.24
N ARG A 63 -3.09 6.99 -2.23
CA ARG A 63 -2.91 5.97 -3.26
C ARG A 63 -1.42 5.66 -3.34
N LEU A 64 -1.07 4.39 -3.31
CA LEU A 64 0.31 3.91 -3.39
C LEU A 64 0.39 2.89 -4.52
N THR A 65 1.35 3.07 -5.42
CA THR A 65 1.69 2.04 -6.40
C THR A 65 3.02 1.43 -5.98
N TYR A 66 2.98 0.16 -5.62
CA TYR A 66 4.14 -0.61 -5.18
C TYR A 66 4.54 -1.62 -6.24
N VAL A 67 5.70 -1.42 -6.86
CA VAL A 67 6.31 -2.40 -7.76
C VAL A 67 7.40 -3.13 -6.98
N PRO A 68 7.29 -4.44 -6.74
CA PRO A 68 8.34 -5.18 -6.05
C PRO A 68 9.59 -5.24 -6.93
N ASP A 69 10.64 -4.57 -6.48
CA ASP A 69 11.96 -4.64 -7.11
C ASP A 69 12.81 -5.70 -6.38
N THR A 70 12.86 -6.92 -6.91
CA THR A 70 13.64 -8.02 -6.32
C THR A 70 15.15 -7.87 -6.54
N THR A 71 15.58 -6.85 -7.29
CA THR A 71 16.99 -6.55 -7.51
C THR A 71 17.61 -5.80 -6.33
N ARG A 72 16.78 -5.29 -5.41
CA ARG A 72 17.17 -4.52 -4.23
C ARG A 72 16.49 -5.04 -2.97
N ALA A 73 17.08 -4.76 -1.80
CA ALA A 73 16.44 -5.05 -0.53
C ALA A 73 15.16 -4.20 -0.36
N TYR A 74 14.15 -4.77 0.29
CA TYR A 74 12.90 -4.05 0.57
C TYR A 74 13.16 -2.72 1.29
N GLN A 75 12.62 -1.65 0.71
CA GLN A 75 12.59 -0.32 1.31
C GLN A 75 11.14 0.04 1.58
N SER A 76 10.84 0.50 2.80
CA SER A 76 9.52 0.97 3.18
C SER A 76 9.06 2.05 2.19
N VAL A 77 7.99 1.75 1.46
CA VAL A 77 7.36 2.65 0.47
C VAL A 77 6.26 3.51 1.08
N VAL A 78 6.00 3.32 2.37
CA VAL A 78 5.18 4.22 3.17
C VAL A 78 6.03 5.44 3.50
N VAL A 79 6.24 6.26 2.48
CA VAL A 79 6.95 7.54 2.61
C VAL A 79 6.05 8.50 3.38
N ASP A 80 6.66 9.47 4.07
CA ASP A 80 5.96 10.56 4.75
C ASP A 80 4.95 11.29 3.81
N GLU A 81 5.13 11.17 2.49
CA GLU A 81 4.19 11.60 1.42
C GLU A 81 2.76 11.01 1.57
N LEU A 82 2.60 9.75 1.98
CA LEU A 82 1.28 9.15 2.23
C LEU A 82 0.63 9.64 3.53
N ARG A 83 1.42 10.28 4.40
CA ARG A 83 0.96 10.88 5.65
C ARG A 83 0.20 12.19 5.40
N GLY A 84 0.20 12.69 4.17
CA GLY A 84 -0.39 13.97 3.85
C GLY A 84 0.40 15.07 4.53
N ASP A 85 1.60 15.35 4.02
CA ASP A 85 2.13 16.70 4.17
C ASP A 85 1.16 17.64 3.43
N ASN A 86 0.31 18.28 4.21
CA ASN A 86 -0.29 19.55 3.84
C ASN A 86 0.81 20.62 3.86
N GLY A 87 1.87 20.44 3.07
CA GLY A 87 2.93 21.40 2.81
C GLY A 87 2.52 22.34 1.70
N ARG A 88 1.48 23.13 1.96
CA ARG A 88 1.38 24.44 1.33
C ARG A 88 2.21 25.39 2.19
N VAL A 89 3.48 25.57 1.83
CA VAL A 89 4.26 26.76 2.20
C VAL A 89 4.10 27.81 1.12
#